data_AF-A0A2N3A7L0-F1
#
_entry.id   AF-A0A2N3A7L0-F1
#
_cell.length_a   1.000
_cell.length_b   1.000
_cell.length_c   1.000
_cell.angle_alpha   90.00
_cell.angle_beta   90.00
_cell.angle_gamma   90.00
#
_symmetry.space_group_name_H-M   'P 1'
#
loop_
_entity.id
_entity.type
_entity.pdbx_description
1 polymer ?
#
loop_
_entity_poly.entity_id
_entity_poly.type
_entity_poly.pdbx_seq_one_letter_code
_entity_poly.pdbx_strand_id
1 'polypeptide(L)'
;MQKITFKFSYILLVAFINTFLIQCSSPNSVSEDNNTRQPVLVYAKGDVYKEEWKVVDSLEQNGLTKSALDEVVSIAKKAAAENNHEQIVKTLIVKAKLQSYVEENAFVKTLNELDSVAKVAEYPLSPMLHSIIGELYWMYYQNNRWKFYNRSATTNFENNDINTWDLKKITTETIKHYQLSIKNIDSLKRTPIETFNEIIIEKNARNYRPTLYDFLAHRAIDFFMNEEPNITKPVYEFALDDSSYILPFTTFSNLTIQSKDSLSLKYYALQTLQNLTNIHINDSNPTALIDIELKRLKFVKSHAAFDNADTLYYKALSKLYIRFPEDTSSAEVVYEMAKVYQARGNAFNPNEPDKYKWDLKTAMNMCKNAIKKYPDTYGADLCKQLENELNKKSLNVKTETANIPNQPLKALISYKNLDTVFHKLVKVDYDDFKKWNENNDSEKRLEKLLSSKLMQEWKTTLPNDGDYREHSGEIKIDALEKGFYVLLTSTTNVFHFYKEAVALSPFWVSNISYLTRRNTSEAMEFFVMDRNSGKPLQDVSA
;
A
#
# COMPACT_ATOMS: atom_id res chain seq x y z
N MET A 1 -22.74 -25.28 8.17
CA MET A 1 -23.30 -24.45 7.08
C MET A 1 -23.10 -22.98 7.43
N GLN A 2 -21.91 -22.43 7.16
CA GLN A 2 -21.68 -20.99 7.22
C GLN A 2 -22.19 -20.40 5.91
N LYS A 3 -23.14 -19.46 5.98
CA LYS A 3 -23.46 -18.59 4.84
C LYS A 3 -22.20 -17.81 4.51
N ILE A 4 -21.53 -18.18 3.42
CA ILE A 4 -20.43 -17.41 2.85
C ILE A 4 -21.07 -16.17 2.22
N THR A 5 -21.14 -15.09 2.97
CA THR A 5 -21.44 -13.76 2.44
C THR A 5 -20.25 -13.34 1.58
N PHE A 6 -20.32 -13.58 0.27
CA PHE A 6 -19.45 -12.93 -0.69
C PHE A 6 -19.69 -11.42 -0.60
N LYS A 7 -18.73 -10.68 -0.04
CA LYS A 7 -18.68 -9.23 -0.24
C LYS A 7 -18.28 -8.98 -1.69
N PHE A 8 -19.26 -8.94 -2.59
CA PHE A 8 -19.12 -8.31 -3.91
C PHE A 8 -18.87 -6.78 -3.80
N SER A 9 -18.99 -6.20 -2.59
CA SER A 9 -18.74 -4.78 -2.36
C SER A 9 -17.28 -4.52 -2.00
N TYR A 10 -16.54 -3.94 -2.96
CA TYR A 10 -15.97 -2.59 -2.81
C TYR A 10 -15.34 -1.99 -4.09
N ILE A 11 -15.63 -2.50 -5.30
CA ILE A 11 -15.09 -1.91 -6.55
C ILE A 11 -16.15 -1.36 -7.52
N LEU A 12 -17.45 -1.62 -7.36
CA LEU A 12 -18.41 -1.28 -8.43
C LEU A 12 -19.75 -0.63 -8.01
N LEU A 13 -19.92 -0.12 -6.79
CA LEU A 13 -21.21 0.50 -6.43
C LEU A 13 -21.11 1.54 -5.30
N VAL A 14 -21.11 2.83 -5.68
CA VAL A 14 -21.74 3.91 -4.90
C VAL A 14 -22.34 4.91 -5.89
N ALA A 15 -23.68 4.95 -5.94
CA ALA A 15 -24.45 6.01 -6.57
C ALA A 15 -24.48 7.25 -5.67
N PHE A 16 -24.44 8.45 -6.26
CA PHE A 16 -25.36 9.54 -5.89
C PHE A 16 -25.40 10.64 -6.97
N ILE A 17 -26.62 11.15 -7.13
CA ILE A 17 -27.12 12.16 -8.06
C ILE A 17 -26.71 13.57 -7.62
N ASN A 18 -26.25 14.43 -8.55
CA ASN A 18 -26.88 15.74 -8.78
C ASN A 18 -26.31 16.49 -10.01
N THR A 19 -27.25 17.19 -10.64
CA THR A 19 -27.22 18.04 -11.83
C THR A 19 -26.34 19.29 -11.73
N PHE A 20 -25.70 19.70 -12.84
CA PHE A 20 -25.75 21.09 -13.34
C PHE A 20 -25.36 21.17 -14.84
N LEU A 21 -25.88 22.21 -15.48
CA LEU A 21 -26.07 22.46 -16.91
C LEU A 21 -25.00 23.40 -17.51
N ILE A 22 -24.81 23.31 -18.85
CA ILE A 22 -24.32 24.33 -19.84
C ILE A 22 -22.77 24.52 -19.87
N GLN A 23 -22.04 24.60 -20.99
CA GLN A 23 -22.28 25.21 -22.32
C GLN A 23 -21.35 24.65 -23.42
N CYS A 24 -21.82 24.70 -24.67
CA CYS A 24 -21.05 24.46 -25.90
C CYS A 24 -19.92 25.46 -26.14
N SER A 25 -18.83 25.03 -26.78
CA SER A 25 -18.11 25.83 -27.78
C SER A 25 -17.34 24.94 -28.77
N SER A 26 -17.22 25.48 -29.98
CA SER A 26 -17.00 24.85 -31.29
C SER A 26 -15.53 24.42 -31.58
N PRO A 27 -15.28 23.65 -32.66
CA PRO A 27 -13.97 23.08 -32.97
C PRO A 27 -13.11 24.05 -33.78
N ASN A 28 -11.80 24.13 -33.50
CA ASN A 28 -10.83 24.75 -34.38
C ASN A 28 -9.70 23.79 -34.78
N SER A 29 -9.65 23.57 -36.10
CA SER A 29 -8.50 23.31 -36.98
C SER A 29 -7.49 22.21 -36.60
N VAL A 30 -7.63 21.11 -37.32
CA VAL A 30 -6.64 20.04 -37.52
C VAL A 30 -5.44 20.57 -38.31
N SER A 31 -4.22 20.29 -37.84
CA SER A 31 -3.02 20.27 -38.68
C SER A 31 -2.65 18.80 -38.93
N GLU A 32 -2.49 18.46 -40.20
CA GLU A 32 -2.17 17.11 -40.68
C GLU A 32 -0.72 16.77 -40.35
N ASP A 33 -0.50 15.76 -39.52
CA ASP A 33 0.78 15.09 -39.38
C ASP A 33 0.69 13.69 -40.00
N ASN A 34 1.38 13.52 -41.12
CA ASN A 34 1.46 12.29 -41.90
C ASN A 34 2.33 11.27 -41.15
N ASN A 35 1.73 10.58 -40.20
CA ASN A 35 2.21 9.30 -39.71
C ASN A 35 1.08 8.29 -39.89
N THR A 36 1.36 7.18 -40.57
CA THR A 36 0.41 6.09 -40.86
C THR A 36 -0.07 5.41 -39.57
N ARG A 37 -0.88 6.11 -38.77
CA ARG A 37 -1.58 5.60 -37.60
C ARG A 37 -2.80 4.85 -38.11
N GLN A 38 -2.82 3.54 -37.90
CA GLN A 38 -4.00 2.75 -38.19
C GLN A 38 -5.20 3.31 -37.41
N PRO A 39 -6.41 3.34 -38.01
CA PRO A 39 -7.54 4.07 -37.45
C PRO A 39 -8.01 3.49 -36.11
N VAL A 40 -8.52 4.35 -35.23
CA VAL A 40 -9.17 3.94 -33.98
C VAL A 40 -10.34 3.00 -34.27
N LEU A 41 -10.49 1.94 -33.49
CA LEU A 41 -11.61 1.02 -33.56
C LEU A 41 -12.77 1.56 -32.71
N VAL A 42 -13.94 1.73 -33.33
CA VAL A 42 -15.14 2.30 -32.69
C VAL A 42 -16.21 1.23 -32.55
N TYR A 43 -16.77 1.09 -31.35
CA TYR A 43 -17.84 0.16 -31.02
C TYR A 43 -19.06 0.90 -30.45
N ALA A 44 -20.21 0.24 -30.43
CA ALA A 44 -21.43 0.77 -29.79
C ALA A 44 -21.15 1.08 -28.31
N LYS A 45 -21.62 2.24 -27.83
CA LYS A 45 -21.37 2.75 -26.47
C LYS A 45 -22.58 3.53 -25.93
N GLY A 46 -22.72 3.59 -24.60
CA GLY A 46 -23.64 4.50 -23.90
C GLY A 46 -24.79 3.82 -23.15
N ASP A 47 -25.49 4.62 -22.34
CA ASP A 47 -26.59 4.29 -21.38
C ASP A 47 -27.88 3.84 -22.09
N VAL A 48 -27.73 2.90 -23.02
CA VAL A 48 -28.81 2.14 -23.63
C VAL A 48 -29.31 1.19 -22.54
N TYR A 49 -30.63 1.11 -22.37
CA TYR A 49 -31.33 0.36 -21.31
C TYR A 49 -31.39 1.02 -19.93
N LYS A 50 -31.22 2.34 -19.81
CA LYS A 50 -31.32 3.05 -18.52
C LYS A 50 -32.59 2.75 -17.73
N GLU A 51 -33.74 2.70 -18.41
CA GLU A 51 -35.01 2.43 -17.74
C GLU A 51 -35.10 0.97 -17.28
N GLU A 52 -34.64 0.02 -18.09
CA GLU A 52 -34.54 -1.38 -17.68
C GLU A 52 -33.56 -1.58 -16.51
N TRP A 53 -32.42 -0.88 -16.50
CA TRP A 53 -31.48 -0.93 -15.38
C TRP A 53 -32.07 -0.34 -14.09
N LYS A 54 -32.87 0.73 -14.16
CA LYS A 54 -33.61 1.22 -12.99
C LYS A 54 -34.60 0.20 -12.44
N VAL A 55 -35.22 -0.59 -13.31
CA VAL A 55 -36.10 -1.69 -12.89
C VAL A 55 -35.29 -2.76 -12.17
N VAL A 56 -34.14 -3.17 -12.72
CA VAL A 56 -33.22 -4.11 -12.04
C VAL A 56 -32.82 -3.59 -10.67
N ASP A 57 -32.38 -2.34 -10.56
CA ASP A 57 -31.98 -1.72 -9.29
C ASP A 57 -33.12 -1.68 -8.28
N SER A 58 -34.33 -1.33 -8.71
CA SER A 58 -35.52 -1.30 -7.85
C SER A 58 -35.90 -2.70 -7.36
N LEU A 59 -35.84 -3.71 -8.22
CA LEU A 59 -36.11 -5.10 -7.86
C LEU A 59 -35.06 -5.62 -6.87
N GLU A 60 -33.77 -5.30 -7.07
CA GLU A 60 -32.71 -5.67 -6.13
C GLU A 60 -32.92 -5.03 -4.75
N GLN A 61 -33.20 -3.72 -4.70
CA GLN A 61 -33.45 -2.99 -3.46
C GLN A 61 -34.64 -3.54 -2.67
N ASN A 62 -35.65 -4.08 -3.37
CA ASN A 62 -36.83 -4.71 -2.77
C ASN A 62 -36.62 -6.21 -2.45
N GLY A 63 -35.41 -6.75 -2.64
CA GLY A 63 -35.09 -8.16 -2.38
C GLY A 63 -35.66 -9.16 -3.40
N LEU A 64 -36.22 -8.67 -4.51
CA LEU A 64 -36.86 -9.46 -5.57
C LEU A 64 -35.81 -10.01 -6.55
N THR A 65 -34.86 -10.79 -6.03
CA THR A 65 -33.66 -11.23 -6.76
C THR A 65 -33.97 -12.04 -8.03
N LYS A 66 -35.00 -12.90 -8.01
CA LYS A 66 -35.41 -13.69 -9.19
C LYS A 66 -35.95 -12.79 -10.31
N SER A 67 -36.83 -11.86 -9.97
CA SER A 67 -37.37 -10.90 -10.94
C SER A 67 -36.28 -9.98 -11.50
N ALA A 68 -35.33 -9.55 -10.66
CA ALA A 68 -34.17 -8.80 -11.12
C ALA A 68 -33.32 -9.63 -12.10
N LEU A 69 -33.13 -10.92 -11.84
CA LEU A 69 -32.39 -11.83 -12.72
C LEU A 69 -33.09 -11.99 -14.08
N ASP A 70 -34.42 -12.14 -14.09
CA ASP A 70 -35.21 -12.23 -15.33
C ASP A 70 -35.07 -10.96 -16.18
N GLU A 71 -35.10 -9.78 -15.55
CA GLU A 71 -34.89 -8.51 -16.24
C GLU A 71 -33.46 -8.39 -16.80
N VAL A 72 -32.43 -8.80 -16.05
CA VAL A 72 -31.04 -8.82 -16.54
C VAL A 72 -30.88 -9.77 -17.73
N VAL A 73 -31.55 -10.94 -17.72
CA VAL A 73 -31.55 -11.88 -18.87
C VAL A 73 -32.23 -11.25 -20.09
N SER A 74 -33.28 -10.44 -19.89
CA SER A 74 -33.94 -9.69 -20.97
C SER A 74 -32.98 -8.66 -21.59
N ILE A 75 -32.30 -7.87 -20.76
CA ILE A 75 -31.28 -6.91 -21.20
C ILE A 75 -30.14 -7.62 -21.95
N ALA A 76 -29.67 -8.77 -21.44
CA ALA A 76 -28.58 -9.53 -22.06
C ALA A 76 -28.93 -10.01 -23.48
N LYS A 77 -30.18 -10.43 -23.72
CA LYS A 77 -30.65 -10.83 -25.05
C LYS A 77 -30.67 -9.66 -26.02
N LYS A 78 -31.16 -8.49 -25.59
CA LYS A 78 -31.15 -7.25 -26.41
C LYS A 78 -29.71 -6.84 -26.74
N ALA A 79 -28.85 -6.79 -25.73
CA ALA A 79 -27.45 -6.41 -25.90
C ALA A 79 -26.70 -7.35 -26.84
N ALA A 80 -26.97 -8.66 -26.78
CA ALA A 80 -26.41 -9.64 -27.72
C ALA A 80 -26.90 -9.43 -29.16
N ALA A 81 -28.19 -9.16 -29.36
CA ALA A 81 -28.76 -8.90 -30.68
C ALA A 81 -28.21 -7.60 -31.31
N GLU A 82 -27.88 -6.61 -30.49
CA GLU A 82 -27.35 -5.31 -30.90
C GLU A 82 -25.82 -5.25 -30.97
N ASN A 83 -25.12 -6.35 -30.65
CA ASN A 83 -23.66 -6.40 -30.47
C ASN A 83 -23.13 -5.33 -29.51
N ASN A 84 -23.89 -5.01 -28.46
CA ASN A 84 -23.49 -4.06 -27.44
C ASN A 84 -22.58 -4.72 -26.39
N HIS A 85 -21.29 -4.77 -26.68
CA HIS A 85 -20.29 -5.46 -25.86
C HIS A 85 -20.21 -4.95 -24.41
N GLU A 86 -20.36 -3.65 -24.19
CA GLU A 86 -20.37 -3.03 -22.86
C GLU A 86 -21.55 -3.55 -22.01
N GLN A 87 -22.75 -3.56 -22.59
CA GLN A 87 -23.95 -4.07 -21.92
C GLN A 87 -23.92 -5.59 -21.74
N ILE A 88 -23.31 -6.35 -22.67
CA ILE A 88 -23.09 -7.79 -22.49
C ILE A 88 -22.21 -8.04 -21.26
N VAL A 89 -21.12 -7.31 -21.08
CA VAL A 89 -20.27 -7.46 -19.88
C VAL A 89 -21.00 -7.04 -18.61
N LYS A 90 -21.71 -5.91 -18.63
CA LYS A 90 -22.50 -5.42 -17.49
C LYS A 90 -23.55 -6.45 -17.05
N THR A 91 -24.29 -7.01 -17.99
CA THR A 91 -25.29 -8.05 -17.70
C THR A 91 -24.66 -9.29 -17.10
N LEU A 92 -23.52 -9.76 -17.60
CA LEU A 92 -22.80 -10.91 -17.02
C LEU A 92 -22.37 -10.65 -15.56
N ILE A 93 -21.84 -9.47 -15.26
CA ILE A 93 -21.41 -9.09 -13.90
C ILE A 93 -22.61 -9.03 -12.94
N VAL A 94 -23.70 -8.34 -13.34
CA VAL A 94 -24.89 -8.21 -12.48
C VAL A 94 -25.59 -9.56 -12.33
N LYS A 95 -25.66 -10.36 -13.40
CA LYS A 95 -26.20 -11.72 -13.35
C LYS A 95 -25.44 -12.59 -12.35
N ALA A 96 -24.10 -12.59 -12.41
CA ALA A 96 -23.26 -13.33 -11.46
C ALA A 96 -23.53 -12.93 -10.00
N LYS A 97 -23.65 -11.63 -9.73
CA LYS A 97 -24.01 -11.10 -8.41
C LYS A 97 -25.38 -11.63 -7.95
N LEU A 98 -26.42 -11.52 -8.77
CA LEU A 98 -27.77 -11.96 -8.43
C LEU A 98 -27.85 -13.47 -8.22
N GLN A 99 -27.19 -14.27 -9.09
CA GLN A 99 -27.13 -15.72 -8.95
C GLN A 99 -26.47 -16.15 -7.64
N SER A 100 -25.47 -15.40 -7.15
CA SER A 100 -24.80 -15.68 -5.88
C SER A 100 -25.74 -15.66 -4.65
N TYR A 101 -26.88 -14.97 -4.75
CA TYR A 101 -27.87 -14.91 -3.67
C TYR A 101 -28.86 -16.06 -3.67
N VAL A 102 -29.09 -16.72 -4.82
CA VAL A 102 -30.21 -17.66 -5.00
C VAL A 102 -29.78 -19.05 -5.46
N GLU A 103 -28.56 -19.24 -5.96
CA GLU A 103 -28.10 -20.51 -6.49
C GLU A 103 -27.02 -21.17 -5.61
N GLU A 104 -27.15 -22.48 -5.41
CA GLU A 104 -26.04 -23.31 -4.92
C GLU A 104 -24.93 -23.39 -5.98
N ASN A 105 -23.67 -23.39 -5.53
CA ASN A 105 -22.47 -23.39 -6.37
C ASN A 105 -22.45 -22.29 -7.45
N ALA A 106 -23.08 -21.15 -7.17
CA ALA A 106 -23.20 -20.02 -8.10
C ALA A 106 -21.86 -19.63 -8.75
N PHE A 107 -20.77 -19.63 -7.96
CA PHE A 107 -19.44 -19.30 -8.46
C PHE A 107 -18.98 -20.21 -9.61
N VAL A 108 -19.12 -21.54 -9.46
CA VAL A 108 -18.72 -22.53 -10.47
C VAL A 108 -19.58 -22.39 -11.73
N LYS A 109 -20.88 -22.13 -11.55
CA LYS A 109 -21.81 -21.92 -12.67
C LYS A 109 -21.49 -20.64 -13.45
N THR A 110 -21.26 -19.53 -12.74
CA THR A 110 -20.86 -18.26 -13.35
C THR A 110 -19.55 -18.42 -14.14
N LEU A 111 -18.55 -19.10 -13.57
CA LEU A 111 -17.30 -19.36 -14.26
C LEU A 111 -17.49 -20.18 -15.54
N ASN A 112 -18.26 -21.28 -15.47
CA ASN A 112 -18.58 -22.12 -16.63
C ASN A 112 -19.39 -21.36 -17.70
N GLU A 113 -20.29 -20.47 -17.29
CA GLU A 113 -21.04 -19.61 -18.20
C GLU A 113 -20.10 -18.61 -18.91
N LEU A 114 -19.26 -17.89 -18.15
CA LEU A 114 -18.29 -16.95 -18.70
C LEU A 114 -17.32 -17.64 -19.67
N ASP A 115 -16.81 -18.83 -19.32
CA ASP A 115 -15.96 -19.63 -20.21
C ASP A 115 -16.67 -20.03 -21.51
N SER A 116 -17.97 -20.32 -21.43
CA SER A 116 -18.78 -20.66 -22.61
C SER A 116 -18.99 -19.45 -23.51
N VAL A 117 -19.27 -18.28 -22.93
CA VAL A 117 -19.39 -17.02 -23.68
C VAL A 117 -18.04 -16.62 -24.29
N ALA A 118 -16.94 -16.72 -23.53
CA ALA A 118 -15.60 -16.34 -24.00
C ALA A 118 -15.11 -17.17 -25.20
N LYS A 119 -15.54 -18.44 -25.32
CA LYS A 119 -15.18 -19.32 -26.46
C LYS A 119 -15.73 -18.86 -27.80
N VAL A 120 -16.86 -18.16 -27.80
CA VAL A 120 -17.56 -17.72 -29.04
C VAL A 120 -17.57 -16.20 -29.18
N ALA A 121 -17.16 -15.46 -28.15
CA ALA A 121 -17.12 -14.01 -28.18
C ALA A 121 -16.10 -13.51 -29.21
N GLU A 122 -16.51 -12.51 -29.97
CA GLU A 122 -15.62 -11.79 -30.87
C GLU A 122 -14.96 -10.58 -30.19
N TYR A 123 -14.02 -9.97 -30.88
CA TYR A 123 -13.39 -8.73 -30.44
C TYR A 123 -14.40 -7.56 -30.47
N PRO A 124 -14.46 -6.68 -29.44
CA PRO A 124 -13.57 -6.51 -28.29
C PRO A 124 -14.03 -7.24 -27.01
N LEU A 125 -15.13 -8.00 -27.07
CA LEU A 125 -15.70 -8.67 -25.91
C LEU A 125 -14.80 -9.79 -25.36
N SER A 126 -14.23 -10.63 -26.23
CA SER A 126 -13.41 -11.78 -25.81
C SER A 126 -12.24 -11.41 -24.87
N PRO A 127 -11.39 -10.41 -25.19
CA PRO A 127 -10.33 -9.96 -24.28
C PRO A 127 -10.83 -9.55 -22.89
N MET A 128 -11.97 -8.84 -22.82
CA MET A 128 -12.57 -8.42 -21.55
C MET A 128 -13.03 -9.62 -20.72
N LEU A 129 -13.72 -10.58 -21.36
CA LEU A 129 -14.17 -11.80 -20.68
C LEU A 129 -13.00 -12.61 -20.15
N HIS A 130 -11.92 -12.76 -20.93
CA HIS A 130 -10.72 -13.43 -20.46
C HIS A 130 -10.09 -12.75 -19.24
N SER A 131 -10.07 -11.42 -19.19
CA SER A 131 -9.57 -10.71 -18.00
C SER A 131 -10.48 -10.91 -16.78
N ILE A 132 -11.80 -10.94 -16.96
CA ILE A 132 -12.75 -11.20 -15.87
C ILE A 132 -12.58 -12.64 -15.35
N ILE A 133 -12.47 -13.62 -16.26
CA ILE A 133 -12.28 -15.02 -15.89
C ILE A 133 -10.96 -15.23 -15.14
N GLY A 134 -9.87 -14.60 -15.60
CA GLY A 134 -8.58 -14.62 -14.89
C GLY A 134 -8.69 -14.10 -13.46
N GLU A 135 -9.38 -12.96 -13.27
CA GLU A 135 -9.66 -12.39 -11.95
C GLU A 135 -10.48 -13.35 -11.08
N LEU A 136 -11.53 -13.97 -11.63
CA LEU A 136 -12.35 -14.92 -10.87
C LEU A 136 -11.54 -16.14 -10.40
N TYR A 137 -10.70 -16.72 -11.26
CA TYR A 137 -9.79 -17.79 -10.85
C TYR A 137 -8.87 -17.34 -9.70
N TRP A 138 -8.34 -16.13 -9.78
CA TRP A 138 -7.46 -15.58 -8.74
C TRP A 138 -8.20 -15.34 -7.42
N MET A 139 -9.37 -14.69 -7.48
CA MET A 139 -10.24 -14.47 -6.32
C MET A 139 -10.64 -15.79 -5.65
N TYR A 140 -10.91 -16.84 -6.44
CA TYR A 140 -11.22 -18.16 -5.89
C TYR A 140 -10.07 -18.69 -5.04
N TYR A 141 -8.83 -18.62 -5.55
CA TYR A 141 -7.66 -19.02 -4.78
C TYR A 141 -7.52 -18.19 -3.50
N GLN A 142 -7.58 -16.85 -3.60
CA GLN A 142 -7.42 -15.95 -2.45
C GLN A 142 -8.44 -16.23 -1.34
N ASN A 143 -9.71 -16.45 -1.70
CA ASN A 143 -10.78 -16.77 -0.74
C ASN A 143 -10.66 -18.17 -0.13
N ASN A 144 -9.96 -19.10 -0.79
CA ASN A 144 -9.82 -20.49 -0.37
C ASN A 144 -8.38 -20.85 0.03
N ARG A 145 -7.51 -19.86 0.24
CA ARG A 145 -6.07 -20.04 0.47
C ARG A 145 -5.74 -21.06 1.56
N TRP A 146 -6.47 -21.02 2.67
CA TRP A 146 -6.31 -21.94 3.79
C TRP A 146 -6.52 -23.42 3.41
N LYS A 147 -7.35 -23.70 2.40
CA LYS A 147 -7.60 -25.06 1.90
C LYS A 147 -6.40 -25.59 1.12
N PHE A 148 -5.69 -24.73 0.39
CA PHE A 148 -4.57 -25.12 -0.46
C PHE A 148 -3.29 -25.38 0.33
N TYR A 149 -3.15 -24.85 1.55
CA TYR A 149 -2.00 -25.17 2.41
C TYR A 149 -1.94 -26.65 2.84
N ASN A 150 -3.09 -27.33 2.90
CA ASN A 150 -3.20 -28.71 3.38
C ASN A 150 -3.57 -29.72 2.27
N ARG A 151 -3.63 -29.29 1.01
CA ARG A 151 -4.11 -30.12 -0.11
C ARG A 151 -2.93 -30.64 -0.94
N SER A 152 -2.72 -31.96 -0.95
CA SER A 152 -1.87 -32.61 -1.95
C SER A 152 -2.56 -32.63 -3.32
N ALA A 153 -1.82 -32.96 -4.39
CA ALA A 153 -2.37 -33.07 -5.75
C ALA A 153 -3.66 -33.91 -5.77
N THR A 154 -4.71 -33.40 -6.41
CA THR A 154 -6.05 -34.02 -6.36
C THR A 154 -6.09 -35.31 -7.17
N THR A 155 -6.60 -36.39 -6.56
CA THR A 155 -6.74 -37.72 -7.19
C THR A 155 -8.03 -37.90 -7.99
N ASN A 156 -9.08 -37.11 -7.68
CA ASN A 156 -10.37 -37.08 -8.39
C ASN A 156 -10.55 -35.70 -9.06
N PHE A 157 -9.98 -35.52 -10.24
CA PHE A 157 -9.96 -34.26 -10.99
C PHE A 157 -11.14 -34.15 -11.97
N GLU A 158 -11.92 -33.07 -11.88
CA GLU A 158 -12.98 -32.72 -12.83
C GLU A 158 -12.69 -31.34 -13.47
N ASN A 159 -12.56 -31.31 -14.80
CA ASN A 159 -12.11 -30.10 -15.51
C ASN A 159 -13.16 -28.97 -15.53
N ASN A 160 -14.40 -29.20 -15.12
CA ASN A 160 -15.48 -28.20 -15.04
C ASN A 160 -15.87 -27.83 -13.60
N ASP A 161 -15.18 -28.40 -12.60
CA ASP A 161 -15.36 -28.05 -11.20
C ASP A 161 -14.03 -27.61 -10.58
N ILE A 162 -13.88 -26.28 -10.45
CA ILE A 162 -12.73 -25.64 -9.80
C ILE A 162 -12.50 -26.13 -8.37
N ASN A 163 -13.51 -26.67 -7.68
CA ASN A 163 -13.34 -27.25 -6.35
C ASN A 163 -12.47 -28.51 -6.35
N THR A 164 -12.29 -29.17 -7.50
CA THR A 164 -11.42 -30.35 -7.66
C THR A 164 -10.00 -29.98 -8.08
N TRP A 165 -9.72 -28.71 -8.37
CA TRP A 165 -8.42 -28.29 -8.90
C TRP A 165 -7.38 -28.11 -7.79
N ASP A 166 -6.13 -28.44 -8.12
CA ASP A 166 -4.98 -28.08 -7.31
C ASP A 166 -4.52 -26.65 -7.62
N LEU A 167 -3.59 -26.13 -6.80
CA LEU A 167 -3.06 -24.78 -6.97
C LEU A 167 -2.40 -24.60 -8.35
N LYS A 168 -1.69 -25.62 -8.83
CA LYS A 168 -0.98 -25.56 -10.12
C LYS A 168 -1.96 -25.33 -11.27
N LYS A 169 -3.07 -26.05 -11.30
CA LYS A 169 -4.11 -25.89 -12.32
C LYS A 169 -4.76 -24.52 -12.23
N ILE A 170 -5.13 -24.05 -11.02
CA ILE A 170 -5.72 -22.71 -10.85
C ILE A 170 -4.77 -21.64 -11.37
N THR A 171 -3.52 -21.64 -10.94
CA THR A 171 -2.51 -20.67 -11.42
C THR A 171 -2.29 -20.77 -12.93
N THR A 172 -2.25 -21.98 -13.50
CA THR A 172 -2.09 -22.16 -14.95
C THR A 172 -3.26 -21.54 -15.73
N GLU A 173 -4.50 -21.78 -15.30
CA GLU A 173 -5.67 -21.18 -15.96
C GLU A 173 -5.73 -19.66 -15.72
N THR A 174 -5.39 -19.16 -14.54
CA THR A 174 -5.28 -17.71 -14.30
C THR A 174 -4.29 -17.06 -15.26
N ILE A 175 -3.07 -17.60 -15.39
CA ILE A 175 -2.05 -17.12 -16.34
C ILE A 175 -2.60 -17.13 -17.77
N LYS A 176 -3.15 -18.26 -18.21
CA LYS A 176 -3.69 -18.42 -19.56
C LYS A 176 -4.75 -17.37 -19.87
N HIS A 177 -5.70 -17.15 -18.97
CA HIS A 177 -6.78 -16.19 -19.18
C HIS A 177 -6.25 -14.75 -19.23
N TYR A 178 -5.31 -14.37 -18.36
CA TYR A 178 -4.67 -13.06 -18.45
C TYR A 178 -3.81 -12.87 -19.71
N GLN A 179 -3.14 -13.92 -20.20
CA GLN A 179 -2.43 -13.84 -21.47
C GLN A 179 -3.38 -13.69 -22.66
N LEU A 180 -4.51 -14.41 -22.65
CA LEU A 180 -5.53 -14.30 -23.69
C LEU A 180 -6.17 -12.90 -23.71
N SER A 181 -6.33 -12.25 -22.55
CA SER A 181 -6.88 -10.89 -22.49
C SER A 181 -5.96 -9.84 -23.12
N ILE A 182 -4.65 -10.09 -23.24
CA ILE A 182 -3.67 -9.14 -23.76
C ILE A 182 -3.02 -9.59 -25.08
N LYS A 183 -3.49 -10.68 -25.68
CA LYS A 183 -2.84 -11.32 -26.83
C LYS A 183 -2.82 -10.45 -28.10
N ASN A 184 -3.95 -9.81 -28.42
CA ASN A 184 -4.15 -9.10 -29.69
C ASN A 184 -3.76 -7.62 -29.58
N ILE A 185 -2.47 -7.35 -29.32
CA ILE A 185 -1.92 -6.02 -29.01
C ILE A 185 -2.37 -4.96 -30.03
N ASP A 186 -2.28 -5.24 -31.34
CA ASP A 186 -2.58 -4.27 -32.38
C ASP A 186 -4.03 -3.77 -32.37
N SER A 187 -5.00 -4.66 -32.15
CA SER A 187 -6.40 -4.25 -32.01
C SER A 187 -6.61 -3.53 -30.68
N LEU A 188 -6.09 -4.10 -29.58
CA LEU A 188 -6.27 -3.58 -28.22
C LEU A 188 -5.75 -2.14 -28.05
N LYS A 189 -4.58 -1.81 -28.62
CA LYS A 189 -4.01 -0.45 -28.56
C LYS A 189 -4.76 0.55 -29.44
N ARG A 190 -5.61 0.09 -30.36
CA ARG A 190 -6.45 0.92 -31.24
C ARG A 190 -7.87 1.10 -30.70
N THR A 191 -8.23 0.42 -29.62
CA THR A 191 -9.55 0.54 -28.98
C THR A 191 -9.45 1.46 -27.77
N PRO A 192 -10.10 2.63 -27.78
CA PRO A 192 -10.09 3.55 -26.65
C PRO A 192 -10.80 2.91 -25.46
N ILE A 193 -10.31 3.20 -24.25
CA ILE A 193 -10.88 2.66 -23.03
C ILE A 193 -12.35 3.10 -22.83
N GLU A 194 -12.72 4.23 -23.44
CA GLU A 194 -14.07 4.78 -23.46
C GLU A 194 -15.12 3.86 -24.10
N THR A 195 -14.68 2.82 -24.80
CA THR A 195 -15.55 1.75 -25.31
C THR A 195 -16.31 1.02 -24.19
N PHE A 196 -15.79 1.05 -22.96
CA PHE A 196 -16.34 0.34 -21.80
C PHE A 196 -16.58 1.27 -20.59
N ASN A 197 -16.97 2.52 -20.86
CA ASN A 197 -17.15 3.59 -19.87
C ASN A 197 -18.11 3.28 -18.69
N GLU A 198 -19.18 2.52 -18.92
CA GLU A 198 -20.17 2.16 -17.90
C GLU A 198 -19.65 1.11 -16.91
N ILE A 199 -18.72 0.28 -17.35
CA ILE A 199 -18.17 -0.81 -16.53
C ILE A 199 -16.79 -0.46 -15.95
N ILE A 200 -16.08 0.52 -16.53
CA ILE A 200 -14.76 0.97 -16.07
C ILE A 200 -14.89 2.28 -15.29
N ILE A 201 -14.92 2.13 -13.96
CA ILE A 201 -14.99 3.25 -13.02
C ILE A 201 -13.56 3.70 -12.66
N GLU A 202 -12.94 4.49 -13.54
CA GLU A 202 -11.64 5.09 -13.27
C GLU A 202 -11.73 6.62 -13.42
N LYS A 203 -12.04 7.34 -12.34
CA LYS A 203 -12.10 8.82 -12.39
C LYS A 203 -10.71 9.45 -12.58
N ASN A 204 -9.65 8.79 -12.13
CA ASN A 204 -8.29 9.35 -12.10
C ASN A 204 -7.24 8.56 -12.92
N ALA A 205 -7.48 7.28 -13.23
CA ALA A 205 -6.50 6.42 -13.90
C ALA A 205 -6.57 6.46 -15.45
N ARG A 206 -7.62 7.06 -16.03
CA ARG A 206 -7.82 7.15 -17.49
C ARG A 206 -6.66 7.79 -18.24
N ASN A 207 -6.09 8.86 -17.69
CA ASN A 207 -4.94 9.55 -18.32
C ASN A 207 -3.69 8.67 -18.40
N TYR A 208 -3.60 7.66 -17.53
CA TYR A 208 -2.51 6.69 -17.51
C TYR A 208 -2.83 5.42 -18.32
N ARG A 209 -4.10 5.21 -18.69
CA ARG A 209 -4.61 4.00 -19.36
C ARG A 209 -5.54 4.36 -20.53
N PRO A 210 -5.03 4.98 -21.61
CA PRO A 210 -5.87 5.50 -22.69
C PRO A 210 -6.56 4.41 -23.54
N THR A 211 -6.00 3.19 -23.61
CA THR A 211 -6.49 2.12 -24.48
C THR A 211 -7.00 0.91 -23.70
N LEU A 212 -7.77 0.06 -24.38
CA LEU A 212 -8.18 -1.24 -23.85
C LEU A 212 -6.97 -2.14 -23.55
N TYR A 213 -5.88 -2.02 -24.30
CA TYR A 213 -4.64 -2.72 -23.97
C TYR A 213 -4.13 -2.31 -22.59
N ASP A 214 -4.06 -1.01 -22.31
CA ASP A 214 -3.52 -0.48 -21.06
C ASP A 214 -4.29 -1.00 -19.85
N PHE A 215 -5.61 -0.94 -19.92
CA PHE A 215 -6.46 -1.45 -18.86
C PHE A 215 -6.25 -2.95 -18.63
N LEU A 216 -6.33 -3.78 -19.68
CA LEU A 216 -6.22 -5.24 -19.55
C LEU A 216 -4.80 -5.67 -19.14
N ALA A 217 -3.78 -4.98 -19.66
CA ALA A 217 -2.38 -5.23 -19.33
C ALA A 217 -2.07 -4.87 -17.88
N HIS A 218 -2.57 -3.75 -17.36
CA HIS A 218 -2.36 -3.41 -15.95
C HIS A 218 -3.05 -4.38 -15.00
N ARG A 219 -4.26 -4.85 -15.33
CA ARG A 219 -4.93 -5.93 -14.59
C ARG A 219 -4.13 -7.22 -14.60
N ALA A 220 -3.60 -7.61 -15.76
CA ALA A 220 -2.75 -8.79 -15.88
C ALA A 220 -1.44 -8.65 -15.07
N ILE A 221 -0.81 -7.48 -15.13
CA ILE A 221 0.40 -7.15 -14.36
C ILE A 221 0.14 -7.24 -12.85
N ASP A 222 -1.00 -6.74 -12.35
CA ASP A 222 -1.33 -6.82 -10.93
C ASP A 222 -1.39 -8.26 -10.43
N PHE A 223 -1.83 -9.20 -11.27
CA PHE A 223 -1.71 -10.62 -11.00
C PHE A 223 -0.26 -11.13 -11.12
N PHE A 224 0.42 -10.82 -12.23
CA PHE A 224 1.77 -11.32 -12.53
C PHE A 224 2.85 -10.82 -11.57
N MET A 225 2.63 -9.69 -10.89
CA MET A 225 3.55 -9.17 -9.87
C MET A 225 3.36 -9.79 -8.49
N ASN A 226 2.37 -10.67 -8.29
CA ASN A 226 2.16 -11.35 -7.02
C ASN A 226 3.10 -12.55 -6.84
N GLU A 227 3.77 -12.65 -5.69
CA GLU A 227 4.70 -13.74 -5.36
C GLU A 227 4.05 -14.96 -4.68
N GLU A 228 2.75 -14.88 -4.38
CA GLU A 228 2.08 -15.85 -3.53
C GLU A 228 1.86 -17.25 -4.14
N PRO A 229 1.68 -17.41 -5.47
CA PRO A 229 1.61 -18.74 -6.08
C PRO A 229 3.00 -19.38 -6.20
N ASN A 230 3.74 -19.50 -5.09
CA ASN A 230 4.97 -20.30 -5.04
C ASN A 230 4.61 -21.80 -5.04
N ILE A 231 4.07 -22.26 -6.17
CA ILE A 231 4.06 -23.67 -6.56
C ILE A 231 5.53 -24.11 -6.60
N THR A 232 5.82 -25.35 -6.21
CA THR A 232 7.18 -25.92 -6.12
C THR A 232 8.15 -25.34 -7.15
N LYS A 233 9.21 -24.69 -6.65
CA LYS A 233 10.16 -23.92 -7.47
C LYS A 233 10.66 -24.75 -8.66
N PRO A 234 10.44 -24.29 -9.90
CA PRO A 234 10.91 -25.01 -11.08
C PRO A 234 12.44 -24.96 -11.16
N VAL A 235 13.04 -25.98 -11.79
CA VAL A 235 14.51 -26.07 -11.99
C VAL A 235 15.04 -24.90 -12.84
N TYR A 236 14.19 -24.32 -13.69
CA TYR A 236 14.51 -23.17 -14.56
C TYR A 236 13.69 -21.93 -14.16
N GLU A 237 13.68 -21.59 -12.87
CA GLU A 237 13.03 -20.37 -12.38
C GLU A 237 13.58 -19.13 -13.10
N PHE A 238 12.70 -18.30 -13.64
CA PHE A 238 13.09 -17.02 -14.21
C PHE A 238 13.39 -16.02 -13.09
N ALA A 239 14.65 -15.61 -12.99
CA ALA A 239 15.12 -14.59 -12.06
C ALA A 239 15.34 -13.26 -12.78
N LEU A 240 15.21 -12.14 -12.05
CA LEU A 240 15.60 -10.82 -12.53
C LEU A 240 17.08 -10.57 -12.19
N ASP A 241 17.97 -11.34 -12.81
CA ASP A 241 19.42 -11.35 -12.57
C ASP A 241 20.22 -10.45 -13.52
N ASP A 242 19.61 -9.96 -14.60
CA ASP A 242 20.22 -9.00 -15.50
C ASP A 242 19.87 -7.55 -15.12
N SER A 243 20.91 -6.76 -14.81
CA SER A 243 20.79 -5.33 -14.54
C SER A 243 20.21 -4.52 -15.72
N SER A 244 20.20 -5.07 -16.95
CA SER A 244 19.58 -4.43 -18.11
C SER A 244 18.07 -4.17 -17.89
N TYR A 245 17.40 -4.98 -17.08
CA TYR A 245 15.97 -4.85 -16.77
C TYR A 245 15.61 -3.57 -16.02
N ILE A 246 16.56 -2.90 -15.35
CA ILE A 246 16.32 -1.63 -14.62
C ILE A 246 16.83 -0.39 -15.38
N LEU A 247 17.48 -0.57 -16.54
CA LEU A 247 17.97 0.54 -17.35
C LEU A 247 16.80 1.38 -17.93
N PRO A 248 17.07 2.59 -18.47
CA PRO A 248 16.05 3.45 -19.05
C PRO A 248 15.20 2.75 -20.12
N PHE A 249 13.96 3.22 -20.31
CA PHE A 249 13.00 2.64 -21.25
C PHE A 249 13.58 2.41 -22.65
N THR A 250 14.44 3.29 -23.16
CA THR A 250 15.06 3.14 -24.49
C THR A 250 15.96 1.92 -24.62
N THR A 251 16.57 1.48 -23.53
CA THR A 251 17.34 0.21 -23.49
C THR A 251 16.40 -0.95 -23.21
N PHE A 252 15.55 -0.82 -22.19
CA PHE A 252 14.62 -1.85 -21.75
C PHE A 252 13.68 -2.32 -22.87
N SER A 253 13.16 -1.40 -23.68
CA SER A 253 12.21 -1.67 -24.76
C SER A 253 12.76 -2.59 -25.85
N ASN A 254 14.09 -2.65 -25.99
CA ASN A 254 14.81 -3.41 -27.02
C ASN A 254 15.39 -4.74 -26.50
N LEU A 255 15.20 -5.07 -25.22
CA LEU A 255 15.71 -6.31 -24.66
C LEU A 255 14.98 -7.53 -25.20
N THR A 256 15.71 -8.62 -25.44
CA THR A 256 15.10 -9.92 -25.71
C THR A 256 14.89 -10.65 -24.40
N ILE A 257 13.66 -10.67 -23.90
CA ILE A 257 13.30 -11.34 -22.65
C ILE A 257 12.74 -12.72 -23.00
N GLN A 258 13.31 -13.78 -22.42
CA GLN A 258 12.90 -15.17 -22.67
C GLN A 258 12.82 -15.95 -21.35
N SER A 259 11.89 -16.90 -21.28
CA SER A 259 11.77 -17.84 -20.18
C SER A 259 11.44 -19.23 -20.73
N LYS A 260 12.00 -20.27 -20.09
CA LYS A 260 11.60 -21.67 -20.31
C LYS A 260 10.49 -22.11 -19.35
N ASP A 261 10.24 -21.33 -18.31
CA ASP A 261 9.20 -21.58 -17.32
C ASP A 261 7.88 -20.93 -17.76
N SER A 262 6.94 -21.78 -18.19
CA SER A 262 5.61 -21.36 -18.65
C SER A 262 4.72 -20.82 -17.53
N LEU A 263 5.09 -21.02 -16.26
CA LEU A 263 4.36 -20.53 -15.10
C LEU A 263 5.03 -19.31 -14.45
N SER A 264 6.08 -18.75 -15.06
CA SER A 264 6.80 -17.63 -14.50
C SER A 264 5.98 -16.33 -14.55
N LEU A 265 5.42 -15.95 -13.41
CA LEU A 265 4.71 -14.69 -13.23
C LEU A 265 5.64 -13.48 -13.46
N LYS A 266 6.88 -13.53 -12.94
CA LYS A 266 7.88 -12.47 -13.12
C LYS A 266 8.21 -12.22 -14.60
N TYR A 267 8.34 -13.29 -15.38
CA TYR A 267 8.54 -13.19 -16.83
C TYR A 267 7.37 -12.48 -17.51
N TYR A 268 6.13 -12.90 -17.25
CA TYR A 268 4.95 -12.29 -17.87
C TYR A 268 4.73 -10.85 -17.41
N ALA A 269 5.03 -10.51 -16.16
CA ALA A 269 5.01 -9.13 -15.67
C ALA A 269 5.99 -8.26 -16.47
N LEU A 270 7.24 -8.71 -16.61
CA LEU A 270 8.28 -7.95 -17.30
C LEU A 270 8.00 -7.82 -18.81
N GLN A 271 7.56 -8.89 -19.46
CA GLN A 271 7.17 -8.88 -20.87
C GLN A 271 5.99 -7.95 -21.14
N THR A 272 4.97 -7.97 -20.26
CA THR A 272 3.79 -7.11 -20.41
C THR A 272 4.15 -5.63 -20.20
N LEU A 273 5.00 -5.33 -19.20
CA LEU A 273 5.56 -3.98 -19.02
C LEU A 273 6.37 -3.53 -20.24
N GLN A 274 7.19 -4.40 -20.84
CA GLN A 274 7.95 -4.09 -22.06
C GLN A 274 7.03 -3.74 -23.24
N ASN A 275 5.93 -4.47 -23.42
CA ASN A 275 4.94 -4.17 -24.44
C ASN A 275 4.28 -2.81 -24.22
N LEU A 276 3.87 -2.50 -22.98
CA LEU A 276 3.33 -1.20 -22.61
C LEU A 276 4.34 -0.07 -22.87
N THR A 277 5.60 -0.24 -22.45
CA THR A 277 6.68 0.72 -22.73
C THR A 277 6.82 0.95 -24.24
N ASN A 278 6.83 -0.12 -25.05
CA ASN A 278 6.93 -0.02 -26.51
C ASN A 278 5.75 0.71 -27.17
N ILE A 279 4.54 0.58 -26.62
CA ILE A 279 3.35 1.27 -27.13
C ILE A 279 3.46 2.78 -26.89
N HIS A 280 3.89 3.19 -25.69
CA HIS A 280 3.87 4.60 -25.27
C HIS A 280 5.19 5.36 -25.46
N ILE A 281 6.28 4.72 -25.90
CA ILE A 281 7.60 5.35 -26.01
C ILE A 281 7.63 6.59 -26.90
N ASN A 282 6.74 6.65 -27.90
CA ASN A 282 6.65 7.73 -28.88
C ASN A 282 5.39 8.59 -28.72
N ASP A 283 4.66 8.45 -27.60
CA ASP A 283 3.47 9.26 -27.36
C ASP A 283 3.84 10.73 -27.15
N SER A 284 3.01 11.61 -27.70
CA SER A 284 3.14 13.06 -27.46
C SER A 284 2.86 13.42 -26.00
N ASN A 285 1.99 12.66 -25.34
CA ASN A 285 1.73 12.75 -23.90
C ASN A 285 2.46 11.58 -23.19
N PRO A 286 3.51 11.85 -22.40
CA PRO A 286 4.30 10.80 -21.76
C PRO A 286 3.69 10.28 -20.45
N THR A 287 2.53 10.77 -19.99
CA THR A 287 1.89 10.38 -18.71
C THR A 287 1.81 8.86 -18.53
N ALA A 288 1.29 8.13 -19.53
CA ALA A 288 1.19 6.67 -19.47
C ALA A 288 2.58 6.01 -19.37
N LEU A 289 3.54 6.43 -20.19
CA LEU A 289 4.91 5.93 -20.17
C LEU A 289 5.57 6.15 -18.80
N ILE A 290 5.42 7.33 -18.20
CA ILE A 290 6.02 7.64 -16.89
C ILE A 290 5.48 6.70 -15.81
N ASP A 291 4.17 6.47 -15.77
CA ASP A 291 3.57 5.54 -14.80
C ASP A 291 4.01 4.09 -15.02
N ILE A 292 4.04 3.62 -16.28
CA ILE A 292 4.53 2.28 -16.64
C ILE A 292 5.98 2.11 -16.15
N GLU A 293 6.82 3.11 -16.38
CA GLU A 293 8.22 3.08 -15.99
C GLU A 293 8.39 3.13 -14.47
N LEU A 294 7.60 3.91 -13.74
CA LEU A 294 7.59 3.90 -12.28
C LEU A 294 7.20 2.52 -11.75
N LYS A 295 6.17 1.88 -12.34
CA LYS A 295 5.75 0.53 -11.96
C LYS A 295 6.83 -0.51 -12.26
N ARG A 296 7.43 -0.47 -13.46
CA ARG A 296 8.53 -1.35 -13.87
C ARG A 296 9.75 -1.20 -12.96
N LEU A 297 10.23 0.02 -12.76
CA LEU A 297 11.44 0.28 -12.00
C LEU A 297 11.29 -0.17 -10.54
N LYS A 298 10.11 0.08 -9.92
CA LYS A 298 9.80 -0.41 -8.58
C LYS A 298 9.80 -1.94 -8.52
N PHE A 299 9.13 -2.59 -9.48
CA PHE A 299 9.06 -4.04 -9.56
C PHE A 299 10.42 -4.70 -9.74
N VAL A 300 11.25 -4.20 -10.68
CA VAL A 300 12.58 -4.75 -10.93
C VAL A 300 13.47 -4.53 -9.70
N LYS A 301 13.42 -3.35 -9.08
CA LYS A 301 14.18 -3.06 -7.85
C LYS A 301 13.83 -4.05 -6.73
N SER A 302 12.54 -4.28 -6.45
CA SER A 302 12.13 -5.12 -5.32
C SER A 302 12.43 -6.61 -5.50
N HIS A 303 12.67 -7.05 -6.74
CA HIS A 303 12.89 -8.45 -7.10
C HIS A 303 14.27 -8.70 -7.74
N ALA A 304 15.17 -7.72 -7.69
CA ALA A 304 16.49 -7.80 -8.30
C ALA A 304 17.31 -8.94 -7.69
N ALA A 305 17.88 -9.78 -8.56
CA ALA A 305 18.89 -10.79 -8.23
C ALA A 305 20.29 -10.35 -8.70
N PHE A 306 20.54 -9.04 -8.68
CA PHE A 306 21.81 -8.41 -9.04
C PHE A 306 22.18 -7.29 -8.07
N ASP A 307 23.48 -6.99 -7.97
CA ASP A 307 23.99 -5.96 -7.07
C ASP A 307 23.65 -4.53 -7.53
N ASN A 308 23.74 -3.57 -6.61
CA ASN A 308 23.56 -2.14 -6.87
C ASN A 308 22.17 -1.72 -7.40
N ALA A 309 21.14 -2.53 -7.16
CA ALA A 309 19.76 -2.25 -7.59
C ALA A 309 19.27 -0.86 -7.16
N ASP A 310 19.51 -0.42 -5.91
CA ASP A 310 19.16 0.91 -5.43
C ASP A 310 19.83 2.05 -6.21
N THR A 311 21.11 1.87 -6.56
CA THR A 311 21.88 2.88 -7.31
C THR A 311 21.39 2.96 -8.75
N LEU A 312 21.13 1.82 -9.38
CA LEU A 312 20.60 1.77 -10.74
C LEU A 312 19.17 2.30 -10.82
N TYR A 313 18.33 1.98 -9.83
CA TYR A 313 16.97 2.51 -9.68
C TYR A 313 16.98 4.04 -9.66
N TYR A 314 17.80 4.64 -8.79
CA TYR A 314 17.92 6.11 -8.72
C TYR A 314 18.41 6.72 -10.04
N LYS A 315 19.40 6.10 -10.69
CA LYS A 315 19.90 6.56 -12.00
C LYS A 315 18.82 6.49 -13.08
N ALA A 316 18.00 5.44 -13.08
CA ALA A 316 16.90 5.29 -14.04
C ALA A 316 15.80 6.33 -13.81
N LEU A 317 15.37 6.54 -12.56
CA LEU A 317 14.42 7.60 -12.20
C LEU A 317 14.95 8.99 -12.59
N SER A 318 16.23 9.27 -12.31
CA SER A 318 16.85 10.55 -12.66
C SER A 318 16.83 10.78 -14.18
N LYS A 319 17.13 9.75 -14.98
CA LYS A 319 17.04 9.84 -16.45
C LYS A 319 15.60 10.04 -16.94
N LEU A 320 14.63 9.39 -16.30
CA LEU A 320 13.21 9.57 -16.61
C LEU A 320 12.77 11.02 -16.33
N TYR A 321 13.13 11.58 -15.18
CA TYR A 321 12.87 12.97 -14.82
C TYR A 321 13.53 13.96 -15.78
N ILE A 322 14.81 13.76 -16.13
CA ILE A 322 15.54 14.62 -17.07
C ILE A 322 14.88 14.60 -18.46
N ARG A 323 14.27 13.47 -18.85
CA ARG A 323 13.61 13.34 -20.15
C ARG A 323 12.27 14.08 -20.20
N PHE A 324 11.50 14.08 -19.11
CA PHE A 324 10.15 14.67 -19.07
C PHE A 324 9.96 15.69 -17.95
N PRO A 325 10.83 16.70 -17.79
CA PRO A 325 10.81 17.58 -16.62
C PRO A 325 9.59 18.51 -16.59
N GLU A 326 8.88 18.70 -17.69
CA GLU A 326 7.71 19.59 -17.77
C GLU A 326 6.37 18.84 -17.65
N ASP A 327 6.38 17.51 -17.70
CA ASP A 327 5.17 16.71 -17.50
C ASP A 327 4.80 16.66 -16.03
N THR A 328 3.51 16.78 -15.71
CA THR A 328 3.02 16.82 -14.32
C THR A 328 3.21 15.50 -13.59
N SER A 329 3.21 14.35 -14.29
CA SER A 329 3.51 13.04 -13.69
C SER A 329 4.96 12.91 -13.23
N SER A 330 5.87 13.80 -13.66
CA SER A 330 7.24 13.83 -13.13
C SER A 330 7.31 14.17 -11.63
N ALA A 331 6.25 14.74 -11.05
CA ALA A 331 6.14 14.88 -9.60
C ALA A 331 6.24 13.53 -8.87
N GLU A 332 5.66 12.47 -9.43
CA GLU A 332 5.73 11.11 -8.87
C GLU A 332 7.14 10.53 -8.98
N VAL A 333 7.85 10.83 -10.08
CA VAL A 333 9.27 10.46 -10.24
C VAL A 333 10.14 11.13 -9.18
N VAL A 334 9.92 12.43 -8.93
CA VAL A 334 10.65 13.16 -7.87
C VAL A 334 10.36 12.57 -6.49
N TYR A 335 9.10 12.23 -6.21
CA TYR A 335 8.72 11.56 -4.97
C TYR A 335 9.48 10.23 -4.79
N GLU A 336 9.52 9.37 -5.81
CA GLU A 336 10.26 8.10 -5.75
C GLU A 336 11.77 8.31 -5.56
N MET A 337 12.35 9.34 -6.18
CA MET A 337 13.74 9.72 -5.94
C MET A 337 13.95 10.21 -4.50
N ALA A 338 13.01 10.98 -3.93
CA ALA A 338 13.06 11.43 -2.55
C ALA A 338 12.94 10.25 -1.56
N LYS A 339 12.16 9.21 -1.88
CA LYS A 339 12.09 7.97 -1.09
C LYS A 339 13.42 7.22 -1.04
N VAL A 340 14.23 7.27 -2.09
CA VAL A 340 15.60 6.72 -2.06
C VAL A 340 16.47 7.47 -1.04
N TYR A 341 16.42 8.80 -1.05
CA TYR A 341 17.13 9.61 -0.07
C TYR A 341 16.58 9.41 1.36
N GLN A 342 15.26 9.25 1.51
CA GLN A 342 14.67 8.91 2.81
C GLN A 342 15.23 7.59 3.35
N ALA A 343 15.27 6.55 2.53
CA ALA A 343 15.80 5.25 2.92
C ALA A 343 17.28 5.33 3.32
N ARG A 344 18.10 6.06 2.56
CA ARG A 344 19.52 6.30 2.89
C ARG A 344 19.68 7.07 4.19
N GLY A 345 18.95 8.17 4.38
CA GLY A 345 19.00 8.97 5.60
C GLY A 345 18.57 8.19 6.84
N ASN A 346 17.60 7.28 6.69
CA ASN A 346 17.19 6.35 7.76
C ASN A 346 18.25 5.26 8.04
N ALA A 347 19.10 4.94 7.07
CA ALA A 347 20.22 4.01 7.19
C ALA A 347 21.53 4.68 7.66
N PHE A 348 21.46 5.95 8.11
CA PHE A 348 22.63 6.64 8.65
C PHE A 348 23.27 5.85 9.80
N ASN A 349 24.61 5.80 9.80
CA ASN A 349 25.40 5.20 10.86
C ASN A 349 26.35 6.25 11.48
N PRO A 350 26.31 6.48 12.81
CA PRO A 350 27.23 7.39 13.48
C PRO A 350 28.72 7.10 13.26
N ASN A 351 29.08 5.85 12.94
CA ASN A 351 30.46 5.45 12.65
C ASN A 351 30.93 5.87 11.24
N GLU A 352 30.02 6.27 10.36
CA GLU A 352 30.28 6.80 9.02
C GLU A 352 29.57 8.17 8.87
N PRO A 353 29.98 9.20 9.64
CA PRO A 353 29.20 10.42 9.85
C PRO A 353 28.95 11.26 8.59
N ASP A 354 29.79 11.11 7.56
CA ASP A 354 29.62 11.81 6.28
C ASP A 354 28.59 11.11 5.36
N LYS A 355 28.32 9.83 5.59
CA LYS A 355 27.45 9.03 4.74
C LYS A 355 26.00 9.20 5.17
N TYR A 356 25.17 9.68 4.24
CA TYR A 356 23.71 9.82 4.38
C TYR A 356 23.21 10.81 5.44
N LYS A 357 24.09 11.52 6.17
CA LYS A 357 23.67 12.49 7.21
C LYS A 357 22.62 13.47 6.71
N TRP A 358 22.80 13.98 5.49
CA TRP A 358 21.96 15.01 4.90
C TRP A 358 20.86 14.49 3.97
N ASP A 359 20.73 13.17 3.80
CA ASP A 359 19.85 12.61 2.78
C ASP A 359 18.37 12.88 3.08
N LEU A 360 17.95 12.91 4.36
CA LEU A 360 16.58 13.31 4.70
C LEU A 360 16.30 14.78 4.36
N LYS A 361 17.29 15.67 4.52
CA LYS A 361 17.19 17.08 4.11
C LYS A 361 17.14 17.21 2.59
N THR A 362 17.89 16.38 1.87
CA THR A 362 17.80 16.29 0.41
C THR A 362 16.40 15.84 -0.02
N ALA A 363 15.85 14.79 0.58
CA ALA A 363 14.49 14.32 0.32
C ALA A 363 13.45 15.44 0.56
N MET A 364 13.56 16.14 1.69
CA MET A 364 12.71 17.30 2.01
C MET A 364 12.78 18.38 0.92
N ASN A 365 13.97 18.77 0.50
CA ASN A 365 14.14 19.81 -0.52
C ASN A 365 13.61 19.39 -1.89
N MET A 366 13.76 18.11 -2.26
CA MET A 366 13.20 17.56 -3.49
C MET A 366 11.67 17.64 -3.48
N CYS A 367 11.03 17.24 -2.36
CA CYS A 367 9.58 17.36 -2.20
C CYS A 367 9.10 18.82 -2.27
N LYS A 368 9.79 19.75 -1.59
CA LYS A 368 9.44 21.19 -1.63
C LYS A 368 9.46 21.75 -3.04
N ASN A 369 10.49 21.38 -3.79
CA ASN A 369 10.65 21.81 -5.18
C ASN A 369 9.59 21.18 -6.08
N ALA A 370 9.26 19.90 -5.89
CA ALA A 370 8.21 19.22 -6.66
C ALA A 370 6.82 19.82 -6.40
N ILE A 371 6.45 20.09 -5.14
CA ILE A 371 5.17 20.72 -4.78
C ILE A 371 5.03 22.09 -5.43
N LYS A 372 6.11 22.87 -5.46
CA LYS A 372 6.13 24.18 -6.10
C LYS A 372 6.05 24.09 -7.63
N LYS A 373 6.76 23.13 -8.24
CA LYS A 373 6.84 22.99 -9.71
C LYS A 373 5.58 22.35 -10.30
N TYR A 374 4.96 21.39 -9.60
CA TYR A 374 3.83 20.59 -10.08
C TYR A 374 2.63 20.67 -9.11
N PRO A 375 2.07 21.86 -8.86
CA PRO A 375 0.95 22.00 -7.93
C PRO A 375 -0.25 21.15 -8.39
N ASP A 376 -1.07 20.73 -7.43
CA ASP A 376 -2.33 20.00 -7.65
C ASP A 376 -2.20 18.67 -8.40
N THR A 377 -1.04 18.01 -8.28
CA THR A 377 -0.78 16.67 -8.82
C THR A 377 -0.76 15.62 -7.71
N TYR A 378 -1.03 14.35 -8.08
CA TYR A 378 -0.90 13.22 -7.14
C TYR A 378 0.53 13.11 -6.57
N GLY A 379 1.56 13.28 -7.42
CA GLY A 379 2.95 13.29 -6.97
C GLY A 379 3.29 14.42 -6.00
N ALA A 380 2.69 15.62 -6.17
CA ALA A 380 2.83 16.69 -5.19
C ALA A 380 2.16 16.35 -3.86
N ASP A 381 1.00 15.68 -3.87
CA ASP A 381 0.35 15.23 -2.64
C ASP A 381 1.18 14.16 -1.91
N LEU A 382 1.79 13.23 -2.64
CA LEU A 382 2.78 12.29 -2.08
C LEU A 382 3.99 13.02 -1.47
N CYS A 383 4.49 14.06 -2.14
CA CYS A 383 5.56 14.90 -1.61
C CYS A 383 5.14 15.63 -0.33
N LYS A 384 3.92 16.20 -0.27
CA LYS A 384 3.37 16.83 0.96
C LYS A 384 3.31 15.83 2.11
N GLN A 385 2.91 14.59 1.84
CA GLN A 385 2.89 13.52 2.84
C GLN A 385 4.29 13.23 3.38
N LEU A 386 5.30 13.11 2.51
CA LEU A 386 6.69 12.89 2.93
C LEU A 386 7.26 14.09 3.72
N GLU A 387 6.95 15.32 3.33
CA GLU A 387 7.32 16.50 4.12
C GLU A 387 6.72 16.46 5.53
N ASN A 388 5.44 16.11 5.64
CA ASN A 388 4.77 16.00 6.94
C ASN A 388 5.41 14.89 7.80
N GLU A 389 5.78 13.76 7.19
CA GLU A 389 6.47 12.67 7.88
C GLU A 389 7.85 13.11 8.40
N LEU A 390 8.64 13.78 7.56
CA LEU A 390 9.99 14.24 7.91
C LEU A 390 9.97 15.39 8.93
N ASN A 391 8.97 16.27 8.88
CA ASN A 391 8.77 17.36 9.85
C ASN A 391 8.14 16.90 11.16
N LYS A 392 7.63 15.67 11.24
CA LYS A 392 7.02 15.14 12.47
C LYS A 392 7.96 15.30 13.65
N LYS A 393 7.49 15.98 14.69
CA LYS A 393 8.19 16.13 15.96
C LYS A 393 8.04 14.85 16.78
N SER A 394 9.10 14.42 17.45
CA SER A 394 9.03 13.33 18.43
C SER A 394 9.82 13.69 19.68
N LEU A 395 9.34 13.17 20.82
CA LEU A 395 9.97 13.29 22.11
C LEU A 395 9.73 11.98 22.86
N ASN A 396 10.80 11.35 23.32
CA ASN A 396 10.77 10.20 24.20
C ASN A 396 11.83 10.40 25.29
N VAL A 397 11.47 10.15 26.55
CA VAL A 397 12.38 10.26 27.68
C VAL A 397 12.31 8.98 28.51
N LYS A 398 13.48 8.42 28.82
CA LYS A 398 13.61 7.18 29.59
C LYS A 398 14.61 7.39 30.72
N THR A 399 14.28 6.85 31.88
CA THR A 399 15.16 6.75 33.05
C THR A 399 15.39 5.28 33.35
N GLU A 400 16.43 4.94 34.09
CA GLU A 400 16.49 3.63 34.74
C GLU A 400 15.31 3.48 35.70
N THR A 401 14.77 2.27 35.82
CA THR A 401 13.61 2.00 36.68
C THR A 401 13.92 2.24 38.16
N ALA A 402 15.18 2.08 38.59
CA ALA A 402 15.63 2.31 39.95
C ALA A 402 17.07 2.85 39.96
N ASN A 403 17.28 3.96 40.67
CA ASN A 403 18.54 4.70 40.75
C ASN A 403 19.05 4.75 42.20
N ILE A 404 20.35 4.96 42.38
CA ILE A 404 20.99 5.00 43.70
C ILE A 404 20.66 6.34 44.41
N PRO A 405 20.25 6.33 45.69
CA PRO A 405 20.01 7.55 46.46
C PRO A 405 21.25 8.41 46.65
N ASN A 406 21.03 9.72 46.70
CA ASN A 406 22.04 10.76 46.93
C ASN A 406 23.18 10.77 45.88
N GLN A 407 22.94 10.23 44.69
CA GLN A 407 23.85 10.30 43.55
C GLN A 407 23.14 10.94 42.34
N PRO A 408 23.85 11.72 41.51
CA PRO A 408 23.32 12.17 40.24
C PRO A 408 22.95 11.00 39.34
N LEU A 409 21.87 11.13 38.60
CA LEU A 409 21.39 10.13 37.65
C LEU A 409 21.16 10.73 36.28
N LYS A 410 20.93 9.87 35.29
CA LYS A 410 20.74 10.29 33.89
C LYS A 410 19.35 9.89 33.41
N ALA A 411 18.78 10.71 32.52
CA ALA A 411 17.69 10.29 31.67
C ALA A 411 18.13 10.36 30.20
N LEU A 412 17.82 9.32 29.44
CA LEU A 412 17.98 9.29 27.99
C LEU A 412 16.82 10.07 27.36
N ILE A 413 17.14 11.13 26.63
CA ILE A 413 16.19 11.86 25.79
C ILE A 413 16.44 11.50 24.32
N SER A 414 15.38 11.08 23.63
CA SER A 414 15.35 10.87 22.17
C SER A 414 14.37 11.88 21.57
N TYR A 415 14.79 12.61 20.55
CA TYR A 415 14.02 13.73 20.02
C TYR A 415 14.23 13.94 18.53
N LYS A 416 13.23 14.53 17.87
CA LYS A 416 13.29 14.92 16.45
C LYS A 416 12.58 16.26 16.25
N ASN A 417 13.22 17.16 15.51
CA ASN A 417 12.69 18.49 15.15
C ASN A 417 12.23 19.32 16.37
N LEU A 418 13.01 19.27 17.46
CA LEU A 418 12.78 20.01 18.70
C LEU A 418 14.05 20.77 19.10
N ASP A 419 13.89 22.03 19.46
CA ASP A 419 15.01 22.91 19.86
C ASP A 419 15.08 23.09 21.39
N THR A 420 13.96 22.90 22.09
CA THR A 420 13.89 23.09 23.54
C THR A 420 12.80 22.20 24.13
N VAL A 421 13.09 21.66 25.32
CA VAL A 421 12.13 20.94 26.16
C VAL A 421 12.18 21.48 27.59
N PHE A 422 11.08 21.30 28.31
CA PHE A 422 10.88 21.73 29.68
C PHE A 422 10.69 20.50 30.55
N HIS A 423 11.29 20.51 31.74
CA HIS A 423 11.28 19.40 32.66
C HIS A 423 10.69 19.82 34.01
N LYS A 424 9.83 18.97 34.56
CA LYS A 424 9.38 19.05 35.95
C LYS A 424 9.66 17.71 36.61
N LEU A 425 10.41 17.72 37.70
CA LEU A 425 10.63 16.55 38.53
C LEU A 425 9.73 16.63 39.75
N VAL A 426 8.88 15.63 39.95
CA VAL A 426 7.96 15.57 41.08
C VAL A 426 8.20 14.33 41.93
N LYS A 427 8.07 14.48 43.24
CA LYS A 427 8.04 13.36 44.19
C LYS A 427 6.58 12.95 44.42
N VAL A 428 6.28 11.67 44.28
CA VAL A 428 4.90 11.14 44.33
C VAL A 428 4.86 9.92 45.23
N ASP A 429 3.73 9.73 45.91
CA ASP A 429 3.43 8.45 46.55
C ASP A 429 3.14 7.39 45.48
N TYR A 430 3.72 6.19 45.62
CA TYR A 430 3.60 5.15 44.59
C TYR A 430 2.19 4.57 44.52
N ASP A 431 1.49 4.43 45.64
CA ASP A 431 0.14 3.87 45.65
C ASP A 431 -0.84 4.82 44.96
N ASP A 432 -0.66 6.13 45.14
CA ASP A 432 -1.43 7.13 44.42
C ASP A 432 -1.10 7.14 42.91
N PHE A 433 0.18 7.08 42.55
CA PHE A 433 0.58 6.97 41.14
C PHE A 433 -0.01 5.72 40.46
N LYS A 434 0.00 4.58 41.16
CA LYS A 434 -0.58 3.32 40.69
C LYS A 434 -2.08 3.48 40.41
N LYS A 435 -2.85 4.06 41.34
CA LYS A 435 -4.28 4.34 41.15
C LYS A 435 -4.54 5.25 39.95
N TRP A 436 -3.72 6.29 39.74
CA TRP A 436 -3.87 7.18 38.58
C TRP A 436 -3.59 6.46 37.26
N ASN A 437 -2.69 5.47 37.27
CA ASN A 437 -2.35 4.68 36.08
C ASN A 437 -3.42 3.65 35.73
N GLU A 438 -4.10 3.06 36.72
CA GLU A 438 -5.19 2.08 36.51
C GLU A 438 -6.46 2.70 35.90
N ASN A 439 -6.71 3.99 36.15
CA ASN A 439 -7.91 4.69 35.68
C ASN A 439 -7.90 5.01 34.17
N ASN A 440 -6.81 4.73 33.43
CA ASN A 440 -6.62 5.00 31.99
C ASN A 440 -6.89 6.45 31.51
N ASP A 441 -7.05 7.40 32.44
CA ASP A 441 -7.27 8.82 32.14
C ASP A 441 -5.95 9.58 32.19
N SER A 442 -5.34 9.73 31.01
CA SER A 442 -4.01 10.34 30.88
C SER A 442 -3.98 11.83 31.25
N GLU A 443 -5.08 12.55 31.04
CA GLU A 443 -5.20 13.97 31.36
C GLU A 443 -5.28 14.17 32.88
N LYS A 444 -6.19 13.44 33.56
CA LYS A 444 -6.26 13.48 35.02
C LYS A 444 -4.95 13.03 35.68
N ARG A 445 -4.29 12.00 35.14
CA ARG A 445 -2.97 11.57 35.64
C ARG A 445 -1.95 12.71 35.56
N LEU A 446 -1.91 13.43 34.42
CA LEU A 446 -1.02 14.57 34.26
C LEU A 446 -1.35 15.71 35.23
N GLU A 447 -2.63 16.06 35.42
CA GLU A 447 -3.06 17.07 36.39
C GLU A 447 -2.63 16.74 37.82
N LYS A 448 -2.78 15.48 38.24
CA LYS A 448 -2.35 15.00 39.56
C LYS A 448 -0.83 15.07 39.73
N LEU A 449 -0.08 14.71 38.70
CA LEU A 449 1.39 14.82 38.70
C LEU A 449 1.83 16.30 38.79
N LEU A 450 1.19 17.19 38.03
CA LEU A 450 1.49 18.63 38.08
C LEU A 450 1.13 19.27 39.42
N SER A 451 0.19 18.67 40.16
CA SER A 451 -0.19 19.10 41.52
C SER A 451 0.66 18.46 42.63
N SER A 452 1.54 17.52 42.28
CA SER A 452 2.41 16.82 43.24
C SER A 452 3.59 17.69 43.69
N LYS A 453 4.35 17.25 44.70
CA LYS A 453 5.48 18.01 45.24
C LYS A 453 6.56 18.21 44.15
N LEU A 454 6.69 19.45 43.68
CA LEU A 454 7.76 19.86 42.77
C LEU A 454 9.12 19.81 43.48
N MET A 455 10.07 19.10 42.88
CA MET A 455 11.44 18.97 43.38
C MET A 455 12.39 19.87 42.60
N GLN A 456 12.24 19.90 41.27
CA GLN A 456 13.10 20.68 40.39
C GLN A 456 12.34 20.99 39.09
N GLU A 457 12.60 22.16 38.50
CA GLU A 457 12.12 22.55 37.18
C GLU A 457 13.26 23.20 36.42
N TRP A 458 13.43 22.83 35.15
CA TRP A 458 14.45 23.39 34.27
C TRP A 458 14.07 23.23 32.80
N LYS A 459 14.84 23.84 31.91
CA LYS A 459 14.73 23.65 30.46
C LYS A 459 16.04 23.14 29.89
N THR A 460 15.95 22.36 28.82
CA THR A 460 17.09 21.84 28.07
C THR A 460 17.00 22.33 26.63
N THR A 461 18.05 23.00 26.16
CA THR A 461 18.22 23.29 24.74
C THR A 461 18.75 22.06 24.04
N LEU A 462 18.10 21.66 22.95
CA LEU A 462 18.42 20.46 22.20
C LEU A 462 19.13 20.86 20.89
N PRO A 463 20.30 20.25 20.57
CA PRO A 463 20.94 20.45 19.28
C PRO A 463 20.03 19.99 18.14
N ASN A 464 19.79 20.86 17.16
CA ASN A 464 18.99 20.55 15.98
C ASN A 464 19.73 21.00 14.72
N ASP A 465 20.41 20.06 14.07
CA ASP A 465 21.19 20.30 12.85
C ASP A 465 20.30 20.55 11.61
N GLY A 466 18.97 20.39 11.74
CA GLY A 466 18.04 20.45 10.61
C GLY A 466 18.22 19.31 9.61
N ASP A 467 18.68 18.15 10.09
CA ASP A 467 18.88 16.93 9.31
C ASP A 467 17.63 16.02 9.29
N TYR A 468 16.55 16.41 9.98
CA TYR A 468 15.28 15.68 10.10
C TYR A 468 15.40 14.28 10.72
N ARG A 469 16.53 13.97 11.36
CA ARG A 469 16.78 12.69 12.02
C ARG A 469 16.33 12.72 13.47
N GLU A 470 16.16 11.52 14.03
CA GLU A 470 16.10 11.38 15.47
C GLU A 470 17.50 11.47 16.05
N HIS A 471 17.64 12.28 17.10
CA HIS A 471 18.84 12.45 17.89
C HIS A 471 18.58 11.96 19.31
N SER A 472 19.64 11.62 20.02
CA SER A 472 19.53 11.25 21.42
C SER A 472 20.70 11.76 22.24
N GLY A 473 20.43 12.06 23.50
CA GLY A 473 21.45 12.47 24.47
C GLY A 473 21.03 12.13 25.89
N GLU A 474 21.92 12.38 26.84
CA GLU A 474 21.65 12.18 28.27
C GLU A 474 21.45 13.55 28.94
N ILE A 475 20.37 13.68 29.72
CA ILE A 475 20.16 14.79 30.63
C ILE A 475 20.54 14.37 32.05
N LYS A 476 21.27 15.24 32.75
CA LYS A 476 21.63 15.06 34.15
C LYS A 476 20.44 15.43 35.04
N ILE A 477 20.19 14.60 36.04
CA ILE A 477 19.29 14.87 37.16
C ILE A 477 20.14 14.87 38.43
N ASP A 478 19.98 15.89 39.27
CA ASP A 478 20.76 16.04 40.48
C ASP A 478 20.42 14.94 41.51
N ALA A 479 21.24 14.82 42.55
CA ALA A 479 21.08 13.80 43.57
C ALA A 479 19.72 13.89 44.27
N LEU A 480 19.05 12.75 44.41
CA LEU A 480 17.72 12.64 45.04
C LEU A 480 17.75 11.73 46.26
N GLU A 481 16.95 12.07 47.26
CA GLU A 481 16.70 11.18 48.39
C GLU A 481 15.88 9.94 47.97
N LYS A 482 15.77 8.96 48.87
CA LYS A 482 14.93 7.78 48.65
C LYS A 482 13.47 8.18 48.38
N GLY A 483 12.84 7.50 47.42
CA GLY A 483 11.43 7.70 47.10
C GLY A 483 11.08 7.31 45.67
N PHE A 484 9.84 7.60 45.30
CA PHE A 484 9.33 7.45 43.95
C PHE A 484 9.16 8.82 43.31
N TYR A 485 9.67 8.95 42.09
CA TYR A 485 9.74 10.21 41.36
C TYR A 485 9.19 10.02 39.95
N VAL A 486 8.67 11.11 39.38
CA VAL A 486 8.27 11.16 37.98
C VAL A 486 8.93 12.37 37.34
N LEU A 487 9.70 12.13 36.30
CA LEU A 487 10.20 13.19 35.43
C LEU A 487 9.15 13.44 34.34
N LEU A 488 8.53 14.62 34.36
CA LEU A 488 7.70 15.11 33.29
C LEU A 488 8.58 15.91 32.33
N THR A 489 8.48 15.64 31.03
CA THR A 489 9.13 16.44 29.98
C THR A 489 8.12 16.86 28.92
N SER A 490 8.08 18.14 28.56
CA SER A 490 7.19 18.68 27.53
C SER A 490 7.90 19.59 26.54
N THR A 491 7.31 19.78 25.36
CA THR A 491 7.72 20.78 24.38
C THR A 491 7.36 22.23 24.78
N THR A 492 6.54 22.42 25.81
CA THR A 492 6.24 23.75 26.41
C THR A 492 6.31 23.69 27.94
N ASN A 493 6.25 24.85 28.59
CA ASN A 493 6.23 24.96 30.05
C ASN A 493 4.84 24.74 30.69
N VAL A 494 3.76 24.62 29.89
CA VAL A 494 2.38 24.50 30.40
C VAL A 494 1.95 23.04 30.59
N PHE A 495 2.53 22.10 29.81
CA PHE A 495 2.26 20.66 29.89
C PHE A 495 0.79 20.31 29.60
N HIS A 496 0.42 20.35 28.32
CA HIS A 496 -0.92 19.94 27.84
C HIS A 496 -0.88 18.65 27.03
N PHE A 497 -1.47 17.57 27.55
CA PHE A 497 -1.39 16.23 26.96
C PHE A 497 -1.83 16.14 25.49
N TYR A 498 -2.91 16.83 25.09
CA TYR A 498 -3.45 16.75 23.73
C TYR A 498 -2.88 17.79 22.76
N LYS A 499 -2.20 18.82 23.26
CA LYS A 499 -1.66 19.91 22.44
C LYS A 499 -0.15 19.81 22.23
N GLU A 500 0.52 19.03 23.07
CA GLU A 500 1.97 19.01 23.20
C GLU A 500 2.46 17.58 23.37
N ALA A 501 3.72 17.32 23.00
CA ALA A 501 4.33 16.05 23.33
C ALA A 501 4.73 16.08 24.82
N VAL A 502 4.10 15.26 25.65
CA VAL A 502 4.41 15.11 27.07
C VAL A 502 4.92 13.68 27.33
N ALA A 503 6.15 13.56 27.82
CA ALA A 503 6.75 12.32 28.28
C ALA A 503 6.70 12.23 29.81
N LEU A 504 6.26 11.09 30.32
CA LEU A 504 6.22 10.78 31.75
C LEU A 504 7.17 9.62 32.02
N SER A 505 8.25 9.87 32.77
CA SER A 505 9.28 8.88 33.08
C SER A 505 9.30 8.62 34.60
N PRO A 506 8.51 7.65 35.09
CA PRO A 506 8.53 7.25 36.50
C PRO A 506 9.79 6.43 36.83
N PHE A 507 10.36 6.65 38.01
CA PHE A 507 11.49 5.87 38.51
C PHE A 507 11.57 5.86 40.03
N TRP A 508 12.24 4.83 40.55
CA TRP A 508 12.59 4.72 41.95
C TRP A 508 13.97 5.30 42.23
N VAL A 509 14.13 5.86 43.42
CA VAL A 509 15.43 6.13 44.03
C VAL A 509 15.53 5.25 45.27
N SER A 510 16.28 4.15 45.16
CA SER A 510 16.33 3.10 46.16
C SER A 510 17.63 2.31 46.10
N ASN A 511 18.15 1.92 47.27
CA ASN A 511 19.25 0.96 47.39
C ASN A 511 18.79 -0.49 47.27
N ILE A 512 17.50 -0.75 47.05
CA ILE A 512 16.99 -2.12 46.98
C ILE A 512 17.06 -2.62 45.53
N SER A 513 17.60 -3.82 45.37
CA SER A 513 17.51 -4.66 44.17
C SER A 513 17.02 -6.05 44.59
N TYR A 514 16.32 -6.75 43.71
CA TYR A 514 15.83 -8.09 44.04
C TYR A 514 15.78 -8.99 42.81
N LEU A 515 15.91 -10.29 43.06
CA LEU A 515 15.65 -11.37 42.10
C LEU A 515 14.46 -12.18 42.60
N THR A 516 13.63 -12.66 41.69
CA THR A 516 12.51 -13.53 42.03
C THR A 516 12.61 -14.85 41.29
N ARG A 517 12.18 -15.93 41.96
CA ARG A 517 11.96 -17.23 41.31
C ARG A 517 10.76 -17.93 41.92
N ARG A 518 10.10 -18.77 41.12
CA ARG A 518 9.19 -19.79 41.66
C ARG A 518 10.02 -21.01 42.03
N ASN A 519 9.88 -21.50 43.25
CA ASN A 519 10.50 -22.75 43.66
C ASN A 519 9.68 -23.97 43.23
N THR A 520 10.17 -25.16 43.54
CA THR A 520 9.54 -26.44 43.18
C THR A 520 8.17 -26.65 43.83
N SER A 521 7.83 -25.88 44.86
CA SER A 521 6.53 -25.89 45.55
C SER A 521 5.61 -24.77 45.07
N GLU A 522 5.92 -24.15 43.92
CA GLU A 522 5.25 -22.98 43.34
C GLU A 522 5.27 -21.71 44.19
N ALA A 523 5.99 -21.69 45.32
CA ALA A 523 6.15 -20.50 46.14
C ALA A 523 7.11 -19.49 45.49
N MET A 524 6.80 -18.20 45.62
CA MET A 524 7.65 -17.11 45.16
C MET A 524 8.75 -16.84 46.20
N GLU A 525 10.01 -16.97 45.77
CA GLU A 525 11.18 -16.59 46.57
C GLU A 525 11.75 -15.26 46.08
N PHE A 526 12.15 -14.42 47.02
CA PHE A 526 12.80 -13.14 46.77
C PHE A 526 14.21 -13.16 47.34
N PHE A 527 15.20 -12.83 46.51
CA PHE A 527 16.57 -12.57 46.97
C PHE A 527 16.83 -11.08 46.88
N VAL A 528 16.91 -10.42 48.04
CA VAL A 528 17.00 -8.97 48.14
C VAL A 528 18.42 -8.53 48.47
N MET A 529 18.94 -7.55 47.74
CA MET A 529 20.33 -7.09 47.81
C MET A 529 20.42 -5.56 47.76
N ASP A 530 21.50 -5.04 48.32
CA ASP A 530 21.92 -3.66 48.13
C ASP A 530 22.33 -3.45 46.66
N ARG A 531 21.65 -2.53 45.98
CA ARG A 531 21.79 -2.29 44.53
C ARG A 531 23.20 -1.87 44.13
N ASN A 532 23.93 -1.19 45.01
CA ASN A 532 25.26 -0.68 44.70
C ASN A 532 26.36 -1.73 44.96
N SER A 533 26.26 -2.45 46.09
CA SER A 533 27.31 -3.40 46.52
C SER A 533 27.02 -4.86 46.18
N GLY A 534 25.78 -5.21 45.85
CA GLY A 534 25.32 -6.59 45.64
C GLY A 534 25.22 -7.44 46.91
N LYS A 535 25.43 -6.85 48.10
CA LYS A 535 25.36 -7.58 49.37
C LYS A 535 23.90 -7.90 49.74
N PRO A 536 23.61 -9.09 50.31
CA PRO A 536 22.27 -9.40 50.79
C PRO A 536 21.78 -8.39 51.83
N LEU A 537 20.53 -7.98 51.72
CA LEU A 537 19.88 -7.13 52.73
C LEU A 537 19.14 -8.01 53.75
N GLN A 538 19.28 -7.68 55.02
CA GLN A 538 18.55 -8.31 56.13
C GLN A 538 17.31 -7.48 56.50
N ASP A 539 16.32 -8.12 57.12
CA ASP A 539 15.11 -7.49 57.67
C ASP A 539 14.27 -6.68 56.65
N VAL A 540 14.22 -7.14 55.40
CA VAL A 540 13.38 -6.55 54.36
C VAL A 540 11.97 -7.16 54.40
N SER A 541 10.95 -6.31 54.47
CA SER A 541 9.55 -6.73 54.28
C SER A 541 9.21 -6.71 52.78
N ALA A 542 8.65 -7.82 52.29
CA ALA A 542 8.26 -8.01 50.88
C ALA A 542 6.73 -8.02 50.72
#